data_AF-A0A1B9B378-F1
#
_entry.id   AF-A0A1B9B378-F1
#
_cell.length_a   1.000
_cell.length_b   1.000
_cell.length_c   1.000
_cell.angle_alpha   90.00
_cell.angle_beta   90.00
_cell.angle_gamma   90.00
#
_symmetry.space_group_name_H-M   'P 1'
#
loop_
_entity.id
_entity.type
_entity.pdbx_description
1 polymer ?
#
loop_
_entity_poly.entity_id
_entity_poly.type
_entity_poly.pdbx_seq_one_letter_code
_entity_poly.pdbx_strand_id
1 'polypeptide(L)'
;MKKYILPAIILVISILFLNNVTELPEKEEEISSDSVPTISSAFSARYGGKELILLEKTGVDPSHISKQKLAKAMEKAETFPVSPWERLLISHRILPSKVTFTEYDPDEGIFGTVHEGDLYQAPAAPGVKGLIITVEWEIGGKSTYFAKIDVQKVYSYQEMISPNPETFTVLAFSEKDTVLDIPESKDETYIVQTVHGNRDELKRKFPELRLSELPAFFVFQTNNMIMQTVEVDQLISFVTKNERYVYEGETENWMITLTAEQKIGNGTFKTLLTYKGKNGDQIGQIGTTVNGESWSLEEGGHQLDGNNQSIAGNMITWPITEEEKVTYIVRWDGQEETIPLILKGTSSTSKNH
;
A
#
# COMPACT_ATOMS: atom_id res chain seq x y z
N MET A 1 47.86 -23.19 -67.83
CA MET A 1 46.76 -22.32 -67.37
C MET A 1 46.95 -21.94 -65.90
N LYS A 2 47.75 -20.90 -65.59
CA LYS A 2 47.92 -20.30 -64.25
C LYS A 2 48.54 -18.89 -64.38
N LYS A 3 47.83 -17.92 -64.97
CA LYS A 3 48.31 -16.52 -65.06
C LYS A 3 47.24 -15.43 -64.82
N TYR A 4 46.04 -15.79 -64.33
CA TYR A 4 44.95 -14.82 -64.13
C TYR A 4 44.36 -14.79 -62.70
N ILE A 5 44.93 -15.52 -61.74
CA ILE A 5 44.39 -15.55 -60.37
C ILE A 5 44.86 -14.34 -59.55
N LEU A 6 46.07 -13.82 -59.81
CA LEU A 6 46.65 -12.75 -59.01
C LEU A 6 45.96 -11.37 -59.19
N PRO A 7 45.59 -10.93 -60.41
CA PRO A 7 44.89 -9.65 -60.58
C PRO A 7 43.49 -9.65 -59.98
N ALA A 8 42.80 -10.80 -59.98
CA ALA A 8 41.46 -10.94 -59.44
C ALA A 8 41.42 -10.85 -57.91
N ILE A 9 42.45 -11.38 -57.22
CA ILE A 9 42.54 -11.31 -55.75
C ILE A 9 42.80 -9.87 -55.29
N ILE A 10 43.63 -9.11 -56.00
CA ILE A 10 43.91 -7.70 -55.65
C ILE A 10 42.64 -6.86 -55.79
N LEU A 11 41.83 -7.09 -56.82
CA LEU A 11 40.58 -6.36 -57.06
C LEU A 11 39.54 -6.64 -55.96
N VAL A 12 39.45 -7.87 -55.46
CA VAL A 12 38.55 -8.24 -54.34
C VAL A 12 39.02 -7.63 -53.02
N ILE A 13 40.33 -7.58 -52.77
CA ILE A 13 40.87 -6.94 -51.55
C ILE A 13 40.63 -5.42 -51.58
N SER A 14 40.77 -4.77 -52.74
CA SER A 14 40.50 -3.32 -52.86
C SER A 14 39.04 -2.95 -52.61
N ILE A 15 38.08 -3.80 -53.02
CA ILE A 15 36.65 -3.58 -52.72
C ILE A 15 36.35 -3.77 -51.22
N LEU A 16 37.00 -4.74 -50.56
CA LEU A 16 36.82 -4.96 -49.12
C LEU A 16 37.41 -3.84 -48.26
N PHE A 17 38.49 -3.18 -48.69
CA PHE A 17 39.04 -2.02 -47.99
C PHE A 17 38.28 -0.71 -48.27
N LEU A 18 37.58 -0.58 -49.40
CA LEU A 18 36.74 0.59 -49.70
C LEU A 18 35.37 0.54 -49.01
N ASN A 19 34.87 -0.64 -48.64
CA ASN A 19 33.62 -0.79 -47.88
C ASN A 19 33.78 -0.83 -46.35
N ASN A 20 35.01 -0.86 -45.83
CA ASN A 20 35.28 -0.86 -44.38
C ASN A 20 35.82 0.48 -43.86
N VAL A 21 35.78 1.55 -44.68
CA VAL A 21 36.21 2.91 -44.29
C VAL A 21 35.10 3.90 -44.67
N THR A 22 33.96 3.81 -43.99
CA THR A 22 32.98 4.90 -43.86
C THR A 22 32.01 4.55 -42.74
N GLU A 23 32.51 4.62 -41.51
CA GLU A 23 31.77 5.11 -40.34
C GLU A 23 32.84 5.32 -39.27
N LEU A 24 33.16 6.58 -39.00
CA LEU A 24 33.93 6.94 -37.82
C LEU A 24 33.17 6.35 -36.62
N PRO A 25 33.81 5.62 -35.71
CA PRO A 25 33.20 5.46 -34.40
C PRO A 25 33.07 6.89 -33.88
N GLU A 26 31.82 7.34 -33.70
CA GLU A 26 31.54 8.41 -32.76
C GLU A 26 32.34 8.03 -31.52
N LYS A 27 33.26 8.92 -31.18
CA LYS A 27 33.95 8.88 -29.92
C LYS A 27 32.82 9.06 -28.92
N GLU A 28 32.24 7.94 -28.45
CA GLU A 28 31.54 7.89 -27.18
C GLU A 28 32.56 8.51 -26.23
N GLU A 29 32.32 9.78 -25.89
CA GLU A 29 32.89 10.32 -24.69
C GLU A 29 32.55 9.29 -23.63
N GLU A 30 33.57 8.61 -23.12
CA GLU A 30 33.50 8.03 -21.79
C GLU A 30 32.99 9.16 -20.90
N ILE A 31 31.67 9.16 -20.68
CA ILE A 31 31.07 9.89 -19.59
C ILE A 31 31.71 9.25 -18.38
N SER A 32 32.78 9.90 -17.94
CA SER A 32 33.43 9.71 -16.66
C SER A 32 32.36 9.31 -15.65
N SER A 33 32.37 8.03 -15.26
CA SER A 33 31.45 7.48 -14.27
C SER A 33 31.74 8.00 -12.85
N ASP A 34 32.54 9.05 -12.70
CA ASP A 34 32.91 9.67 -11.43
C ASP A 34 31.90 10.73 -10.94
N SER A 35 30.78 10.93 -11.65
CA SER A 35 29.78 11.93 -11.25
C SER A 35 28.47 11.36 -10.70
N VAL A 36 28.39 10.07 -10.35
CA VAL A 36 27.32 9.65 -9.43
C VAL A 36 27.80 10.02 -8.03
N PRO A 37 27.30 11.13 -7.41
CA PRO A 37 27.64 11.42 -6.04
C PRO A 37 27.37 10.17 -5.20
N THR A 38 28.27 9.88 -4.25
CA THR A 38 27.96 8.88 -3.23
C THR A 38 26.84 9.48 -2.38
N ILE A 39 25.60 9.30 -2.83
CA ILE A 39 24.41 9.83 -2.15
C ILE A 39 24.22 8.95 -0.93
N SER A 40 24.65 9.44 0.22
CA SER A 40 24.31 8.85 1.50
C SER A 40 22.78 8.91 1.65
N SER A 41 22.20 7.75 1.89
CA SER A 41 20.79 7.57 2.19
C SER A 41 20.69 7.03 3.60
N ALA A 42 19.67 7.46 4.33
CA ALA A 42 19.46 7.05 5.70
C ALA A 42 18.00 6.64 5.92
N PHE A 43 17.80 5.61 6.74
CA PHE A 43 16.50 5.40 7.36
C PHE A 43 16.23 6.53 8.34
N SER A 44 14.96 6.89 8.47
CA SER A 44 14.43 7.69 9.57
C SER A 44 13.19 7.00 10.13
N ALA A 45 13.17 6.81 11.44
CA ALA A 45 12.01 6.33 12.17
C ALA A 45 11.93 7.01 13.54
N ARG A 46 11.03 6.54 14.42
CA ARG A 46 10.78 7.21 15.72
C ARG A 46 12.04 7.31 16.60
N TYR A 47 12.98 6.38 16.45
CA TYR A 47 14.21 6.29 17.25
C TYR A 47 15.44 6.94 16.60
N GLY A 48 15.24 7.74 15.54
CA GLY A 48 16.32 8.43 14.83
C GLY A 48 16.61 7.80 13.47
N GLY A 49 17.79 8.11 12.92
CA GLY A 49 18.18 7.61 11.61
C GLY A 49 19.46 6.78 11.61
N LYS A 50 19.56 5.87 10.64
CA LYS A 50 20.72 5.01 10.42
C LYS A 50 21.14 5.06 8.96
N GLU A 51 22.44 5.16 8.72
CA GLU A 51 22.99 5.11 7.38
C GLU A 51 22.80 3.73 6.76
N LEU A 52 22.49 3.72 5.46
CA LEU A 52 22.33 2.50 4.69
C LEU A 52 23.68 2.04 4.14
N ILE A 53 23.89 0.72 4.05
CA ILE A 53 25.07 0.16 3.39
C ILE A 53 24.84 0.19 1.88
N LEU A 54 25.69 0.89 1.14
CA LEU A 54 25.67 0.82 -0.32
C LEU A 54 26.12 -0.57 -0.80
N LEU A 55 25.25 -1.27 -1.53
CA LEU A 55 25.57 -2.54 -2.18
C LEU A 55 26.09 -2.32 -3.60
N GLU A 56 25.36 -1.56 -4.42
CA GLU A 56 25.67 -1.36 -5.84
C GLU A 56 25.45 0.10 -6.25
N LYS A 57 26.45 0.70 -6.91
CA LYS A 57 26.40 2.11 -7.36
C LYS A 57 25.58 2.34 -8.61
N THR A 58 25.41 1.31 -9.44
CA THR A 58 24.67 1.38 -10.72
C THR A 58 23.28 0.81 -10.60
N GLY A 59 22.91 0.31 -9.42
CA GLY A 59 21.64 -0.36 -9.20
C GLY A 59 21.58 -1.73 -9.83
N VAL A 60 21.12 -2.71 -9.07
CA VAL A 60 20.96 -4.07 -9.58
C VAL A 60 19.63 -4.61 -9.06
N ASP A 61 18.96 -5.41 -9.88
CA ASP A 61 17.83 -6.21 -9.42
C ASP A 61 18.24 -7.05 -8.20
N PRO A 62 17.50 -7.03 -7.08
CA PRO A 62 17.84 -7.79 -5.88
C PRO A 62 18.18 -9.26 -6.15
N SER A 63 17.51 -9.90 -7.11
CA SER A 63 17.73 -11.31 -7.47
C SER A 63 19.12 -11.60 -8.06
N HIS A 64 19.82 -10.59 -8.58
CA HIS A 64 21.19 -10.73 -9.09
C HIS A 64 22.26 -10.46 -8.03
N ILE A 65 21.89 -10.03 -6.82
CA ILE A 65 22.85 -9.82 -5.73
C ILE A 65 23.20 -11.17 -5.10
N SER A 66 24.49 -11.50 -5.06
CA SER A 66 24.92 -12.80 -4.53
C SER A 66 24.59 -12.94 -3.04
N LYS A 67 24.15 -14.15 -2.63
CA LYS A 67 23.88 -14.48 -1.22
C LYS A 67 25.05 -14.13 -0.29
N GLN A 68 26.29 -14.33 -0.75
CA GLN A 68 27.50 -13.99 0.02
C GLN A 68 27.63 -12.48 0.25
N LYS A 69 27.25 -11.65 -0.72
CA LYS A 69 27.28 -10.20 -0.58
C LYS A 69 26.21 -9.72 0.39
N LEU A 70 25.00 -10.29 0.32
CA LEU A 70 23.91 -10.00 1.25
C LEU A 70 24.25 -10.43 2.68
N ALA A 71 24.81 -11.63 2.87
CA ALA A 71 25.26 -12.10 4.19
C ALA A 71 26.32 -11.18 4.80
N LYS A 72 27.33 -10.77 4.01
CA LYS A 72 28.35 -9.80 4.48
C LYS A 72 27.76 -8.45 4.81
N ALA A 73 26.75 -7.99 4.06
CA ALA A 73 26.05 -6.75 4.37
C ALA A 73 25.26 -6.87 5.69
N MET A 74 24.59 -8.00 5.91
CA MET A 74 23.85 -8.31 7.14
C MET A 74 24.74 -8.39 8.38
N GLU A 75 25.97 -8.88 8.25
CA GLU A 75 26.96 -8.88 9.34
C GLU A 75 27.47 -7.47 9.66
N LYS A 76 27.66 -6.64 8.63
CA LYS A 76 28.21 -5.27 8.78
C LYS A 76 27.18 -4.23 9.18
N ALA A 77 25.94 -4.40 8.76
CA ALA A 77 24.88 -3.44 8.99
C ALA A 77 24.59 -3.31 10.48
N GLU A 78 24.58 -2.07 10.96
CA GLU A 78 24.05 -1.79 12.28
C GLU A 78 22.57 -2.17 12.32
N THR A 79 22.17 -2.84 13.40
CA THR A 79 20.79 -3.25 13.59
C THR A 79 19.96 -2.05 14.04
N PHE A 80 18.88 -1.77 13.31
CA PHE A 80 17.95 -0.72 13.64
C PHE A 80 16.68 -1.30 14.28
N PRO A 81 16.41 -1.02 15.56
CA PRO A 81 15.21 -1.53 16.21
C PRO A 81 13.98 -0.83 15.67
N VAL A 82 12.95 -1.60 15.30
CA VAL A 82 11.69 -1.08 14.77
C VAL A 82 10.51 -1.71 15.50
N SER A 83 9.45 -0.93 15.69
CA SER A 83 8.19 -1.45 16.20
C SER A 83 7.47 -2.24 15.10
N PRO A 84 6.64 -3.25 15.42
CA PRO A 84 5.84 -3.93 14.41
C PRO A 84 4.88 -2.93 13.75
N TRP A 85 4.68 -3.04 12.43
CA TRP A 85 3.91 -2.10 11.60
C TRP A 85 4.40 -0.65 11.56
N GLU A 86 5.59 -0.35 12.11
CA GLU A 86 6.18 0.98 12.01
C GLU A 86 6.49 1.33 10.55
N ARG A 87 6.14 2.55 10.14
CA ARG A 87 6.49 3.08 8.82
C ARG A 87 7.87 3.71 8.87
N LEU A 88 8.80 3.17 8.11
CA LEU A 88 10.15 3.67 7.94
C LEU A 88 10.21 4.55 6.71
N LEU A 89 10.63 5.80 6.89
CA LEU A 89 10.86 6.74 5.80
C LEU A 89 12.33 6.72 5.42
N ILE A 90 12.63 6.54 4.13
CA ILE A 90 13.99 6.74 3.62
C ILE A 90 14.16 8.18 3.20
N SER A 91 15.16 8.83 3.80
CA SER A 91 15.54 10.19 3.43
C SER A 91 16.66 10.16 2.41
N HIS A 92 16.43 10.83 1.28
CA HIS A 92 17.43 11.06 0.24
C HIS A 92 17.71 12.56 0.12
N ARG A 93 18.96 12.93 -0.18
CA ARG A 93 19.31 14.34 -0.45
C ARG A 93 18.66 14.88 -1.72
N ILE A 94 18.45 14.00 -2.69
CA ILE A 94 17.79 14.27 -3.96
C ILE A 94 16.63 13.30 -4.04
N LEU A 95 15.42 13.83 -4.27
CA LEU A 95 14.20 13.04 -4.36
C LEU A 95 14.35 12.00 -5.50
N PRO A 96 14.16 10.72 -5.20
CA PRO A 96 14.17 9.68 -6.21
C PRO A 96 12.88 9.72 -7.05
N SER A 97 12.97 9.21 -8.28
CA SER A 97 11.79 8.95 -9.11
C SER A 97 11.10 7.65 -8.74
N LYS A 98 11.85 6.69 -8.18
CA LYS A 98 11.34 5.39 -7.76
C LYS A 98 12.19 4.81 -6.64
N VAL A 99 11.51 4.26 -5.64
CA VAL A 99 12.10 3.49 -4.53
C VAL A 99 11.38 2.16 -4.45
N THR A 100 12.15 1.09 -4.26
CA THR A 100 11.63 -0.26 -4.06
C THR A 100 12.32 -0.94 -2.90
N PHE A 101 11.56 -1.77 -2.18
CA PHE A 101 12.01 -2.55 -1.04
C PHE A 101 11.84 -4.04 -1.31
N THR A 102 12.80 -4.83 -0.84
CA THR A 102 12.74 -6.29 -0.88
C THR A 102 13.34 -6.86 0.41
N GLU A 103 12.68 -7.87 0.98
CA GLU A 103 13.12 -8.48 2.23
C GLU A 103 14.15 -9.60 1.98
N TYR A 104 15.10 -9.72 2.91
CA TYR A 104 16.13 -10.73 2.91
C TYR A 104 16.25 -11.36 4.29
N ASP A 105 16.26 -12.69 4.33
CA ASP A 105 16.50 -13.51 5.50
C ASP A 105 17.70 -14.43 5.22
N PRO A 106 18.61 -14.64 6.19
CA PRO A 106 19.77 -15.51 5.98
C PRO A 106 19.42 -16.96 5.63
N ASP A 107 18.34 -17.49 6.19
CA ASP A 107 17.90 -18.87 6.04
C ASP A 107 17.00 -19.04 4.80
N GLU A 108 16.07 -18.10 4.58
CA GLU A 108 15.12 -18.17 3.46
C GLU A 108 15.65 -17.54 2.16
N GLY A 109 16.62 -16.62 2.25
CA GLY A 109 17.12 -15.85 1.12
C GLY A 109 16.30 -14.59 0.86
N ILE A 110 16.12 -14.20 -0.40
CA ILE A 110 15.26 -13.08 -0.77
C ILE A 110 13.82 -13.58 -0.79
N PHE A 111 12.93 -12.92 -0.07
CA PHE A 111 11.53 -13.32 0.06
C PHE A 111 10.61 -12.09 0.13
N GLY A 112 9.30 -12.34 0.09
CA GLY A 112 8.28 -11.30 0.08
C GLY A 112 8.04 -10.67 -1.30
N THR A 113 7.09 -9.76 -1.35
CA THR A 113 6.77 -8.97 -2.55
C THR A 113 7.64 -7.73 -2.64
N VAL A 114 7.94 -7.28 -3.85
CA VAL A 114 8.59 -5.98 -4.04
C VAL A 114 7.59 -4.88 -3.69
N HIS A 115 7.93 -4.03 -2.73
CA HIS A 115 7.12 -2.88 -2.35
C HIS A 115 7.68 -1.64 -3.03
N GLU A 116 6.83 -0.88 -3.73
CA GLU A 116 7.20 0.38 -4.38
C GLU A 116 6.65 1.57 -3.59
N GLY A 117 7.47 2.62 -3.45
CA GLY A 117 7.15 3.84 -2.71
C GLY A 117 8.28 4.25 -1.77
N ASP A 118 8.14 5.39 -1.10
CA ASP A 118 9.19 5.96 -0.24
C ASP A 118 9.10 5.51 1.23
N LEU A 119 8.04 4.76 1.55
CA LEU A 119 7.74 4.26 2.88
C LEU A 119 7.77 2.73 2.88
N TYR A 120 8.52 2.16 3.82
CA TYR A 120 8.46 0.73 4.12
C TYR A 120 7.69 0.51 5.41
N GLN A 121 6.72 -0.40 5.40
CA GLN A 121 6.01 -0.79 6.60
C GLN A 121 6.66 -2.06 7.18
N ALA A 122 7.19 -1.98 8.40
CA ALA A 122 7.77 -3.12 9.08
C ALA A 122 6.72 -4.23 9.28
N PRO A 123 7.08 -5.52 9.13
CA PRO A 123 6.13 -6.61 9.27
C PRO A 123 5.72 -6.80 10.72
N ALA A 124 4.69 -7.62 10.92
CA ALA A 124 4.24 -8.02 12.25
C ALA A 124 5.26 -8.95 12.94
N ALA A 125 5.78 -9.95 12.23
CA ALA A 125 6.62 -10.99 12.83
C ALA A 125 7.91 -10.40 13.43
N PRO A 126 8.24 -10.70 14.70
CA PRO A 126 9.44 -10.21 15.36
C PRO A 126 10.69 -10.88 14.80
N GLY A 127 11.83 -10.22 14.97
CA GLY A 127 13.14 -10.74 14.61
C GLY A 127 13.89 -9.86 13.60
N VAL A 128 15.08 -10.32 13.27
CA VAL A 128 16.04 -9.58 12.47
C VAL A 128 15.80 -9.84 10.99
N LYS A 129 15.71 -8.77 10.19
CA LYS A 129 15.56 -8.86 8.73
C LYS A 129 16.53 -7.94 8.00
N GLY A 130 16.93 -8.35 6.81
CA GLY A 130 17.61 -7.52 5.83
C GLY A 130 16.59 -6.81 4.93
N LEU A 131 16.84 -5.54 4.63
CA LEU A 131 16.10 -4.79 3.63
C LEU A 131 17.04 -4.41 2.49
N ILE A 132 16.72 -4.86 1.28
CA ILE A 132 17.37 -4.44 0.04
C ILE A 132 16.54 -3.28 -0.52
N ILE A 133 17.16 -2.12 -0.70
CA ILE A 133 16.48 -0.89 -1.11
C ILE A 133 17.08 -0.46 -2.44
N THR A 134 16.26 -0.40 -3.48
CA THR A 134 16.70 0.05 -4.80
C THR A 134 16.06 1.38 -5.13
N VAL A 135 16.90 2.34 -5.51
CA VAL A 135 16.55 3.75 -5.72
C VAL A 135 16.93 4.16 -7.13
N GLU A 136 16.04 4.84 -7.84
CA GLU A 136 16.22 5.39 -9.18
C GLU A 136 15.95 6.91 -9.16
N TRP A 137 16.69 7.68 -9.97
CA TRP A 137 16.53 9.13 -10.10
C TRP A 137 16.17 9.53 -11.54
N GLU A 138 15.37 10.59 -11.72
CA GLU A 138 14.92 11.06 -13.05
C GLU A 138 16.07 11.48 -13.97
N ILE A 139 17.12 12.09 -13.40
CA ILE A 139 18.29 12.57 -14.14
C ILE A 139 19.25 11.43 -14.58
N GLY A 140 18.82 10.18 -14.43
CA GLY A 140 19.64 9.00 -14.60
C GLY A 140 20.41 8.67 -13.32
N GLY A 141 20.69 7.37 -13.15
CA GLY A 141 21.34 6.84 -11.97
C GLY A 141 20.40 5.94 -11.16
N LYS A 142 20.99 4.87 -10.64
CA LYS A 142 20.31 3.89 -9.79
C LYS A 142 21.28 3.42 -8.75
N SER A 143 20.83 3.15 -7.54
CA SER A 143 21.67 2.58 -6.49
C SER A 143 20.90 1.58 -5.66
N THR A 144 21.61 0.56 -5.21
CA THR A 144 21.04 -0.47 -4.32
C THR A 144 21.74 -0.41 -2.98
N TYR A 145 20.96 -0.30 -1.92
CA TYR A 145 21.39 -0.21 -0.54
C TYR A 145 20.89 -1.41 0.26
N PHE A 146 21.46 -1.58 1.45
CA PHE A 146 21.09 -2.60 2.42
C PHE A 146 20.93 -1.99 3.80
N ALA A 147 19.94 -2.46 4.54
CA ALA A 147 19.83 -2.22 5.97
C ALA A 147 19.46 -3.47 6.73
N LYS A 148 19.68 -3.42 8.03
CA LYS A 148 19.31 -4.47 8.97
C LYS A 148 18.34 -3.90 9.98
N ILE A 149 17.13 -4.42 10.00
CA ILE A 149 16.11 -4.07 10.98
C ILE A 149 15.93 -5.21 11.97
N ASP A 150 15.51 -4.89 13.19
CA ASP A 150 15.08 -5.86 14.20
C ASP A 150 13.69 -5.48 14.68
N VAL A 151 12.68 -6.24 14.24
CA VAL A 151 11.28 -6.03 14.60
C VAL A 151 11.10 -6.52 16.04
N GLN A 152 10.81 -5.60 16.94
CA GLN A 152 10.69 -5.90 18.35
C GLN A 152 9.47 -6.79 18.62
N LYS A 153 9.63 -7.76 19.52
CA LYS A 153 8.49 -8.51 20.09
C LYS A 153 7.86 -7.69 21.21
N VAL A 154 6.83 -6.92 20.86
CA VAL A 154 6.14 -6.02 21.80
C VAL A 154 4.94 -6.71 22.44
N TYR A 155 4.26 -7.58 21.69
CA TYR A 155 3.04 -8.27 22.16
C TYR A 155 3.17 -9.78 22.02
N SER A 156 2.61 -10.51 22.99
CA SER A 156 2.52 -11.98 22.96
C SER A 156 1.76 -12.55 21.74
N TYR A 157 0.79 -11.81 21.21
CA TYR A 157 -0.07 -12.20 20.09
C TYR A 157 0.38 -11.60 18.74
N GLN A 158 1.49 -10.87 18.69
CA GLN A 158 1.95 -10.11 17.53
C GLN A 158 2.04 -10.96 16.24
N GLU A 159 2.56 -12.18 16.35
CA GLU A 159 2.72 -13.13 15.22
C GLU A 159 1.40 -13.72 14.72
N MET A 160 0.32 -13.53 15.46
CA MET A 160 -1.01 -14.01 15.10
C MET A 160 -1.81 -12.99 14.28
N ILE A 161 -1.36 -11.73 14.26
CA ILE A 161 -2.00 -10.66 13.52
C ILE A 161 -1.59 -10.74 12.05
N SER A 162 -2.53 -10.49 11.16
CA SER A 162 -2.32 -10.43 9.72
C SER A 162 -1.14 -9.52 9.36
N PRO A 163 -0.24 -9.96 8.47
CA PRO A 163 0.80 -9.11 7.93
C PRO A 163 0.24 -8.07 6.93
N ASN A 164 -0.94 -8.33 6.34
CA ASN A 164 -1.61 -7.38 5.46
C ASN A 164 -2.34 -6.32 6.32
N PRO A 165 -1.99 -5.01 6.23
CA PRO A 165 -2.62 -3.95 6.99
C PRO A 165 -4.11 -3.70 6.65
N GLU A 166 -4.56 -4.19 5.49
CA GLU A 166 -5.96 -4.08 5.06
C GLU A 166 -6.84 -5.23 5.59
N THR A 167 -6.21 -6.31 6.06
CA THR A 167 -6.92 -7.49 6.58
C THR A 167 -7.02 -7.44 8.09
N PHE A 168 -8.24 -7.53 8.61
CA PHE A 168 -8.50 -7.61 10.04
C PHE A 168 -8.16 -8.99 10.58
N THR A 169 -7.80 -9.06 11.86
CA THR A 169 -7.56 -10.34 12.55
C THR A 169 -8.53 -10.50 13.70
N VAL A 170 -9.33 -11.57 13.66
CA VAL A 170 -10.13 -12.03 14.78
C VAL A 170 -9.33 -13.07 15.56
N LEU A 171 -8.91 -12.73 16.78
CA LEU A 171 -8.36 -13.69 17.72
C LEU A 171 -9.49 -14.20 18.61
N ALA A 172 -9.79 -15.50 18.49
CA ALA A 172 -10.83 -16.17 19.27
C ALA A 172 -10.19 -17.11 20.29
N PHE A 173 -10.46 -16.88 21.57
CA PHE A 173 -9.98 -17.69 22.67
C PHE A 173 -11.12 -18.52 23.23
N SER A 174 -10.93 -19.82 23.41
CA SER A 174 -11.94 -20.71 24.00
C SER A 174 -11.33 -21.88 24.75
N GLU A 175 -12.18 -22.58 25.53
CA GLU A 175 -11.77 -23.85 26.12
C GLU A 175 -11.55 -24.91 25.04
N LYS A 176 -10.84 -25.97 25.43
CA LYS A 176 -10.66 -27.14 24.56
C LYS A 176 -12.02 -27.73 24.22
N ASP A 177 -12.21 -28.13 22.97
CA ASP A 177 -13.45 -28.73 22.44
C ASP A 177 -14.64 -27.77 22.29
N THR A 178 -14.47 -26.47 22.56
CA THR A 178 -15.49 -25.45 22.26
C THR A 178 -15.47 -25.13 20.76
N VAL A 179 -16.58 -25.41 20.08
CA VAL A 179 -16.80 -24.98 18.69
C VAL A 179 -17.34 -23.57 18.68
N LEU A 180 -16.66 -22.66 17.99
CA LEU A 180 -17.08 -21.28 17.80
C LEU A 180 -17.59 -21.12 16.38
N ASP A 181 -18.85 -20.76 16.23
CA ASP A 181 -19.46 -20.54 14.91
C ASP A 181 -19.18 -19.10 14.45
N ILE A 182 -17.93 -18.84 14.09
CA ILE A 182 -17.50 -17.55 13.53
C ILE A 182 -17.58 -17.69 12.01
N PRO A 183 -18.33 -16.83 11.31
CA PRO A 183 -18.42 -16.89 9.86
C PRO A 183 -17.04 -16.73 9.22
N GLU A 184 -16.86 -17.35 8.06
CA GLU A 184 -15.67 -17.13 7.25
C GLU A 184 -15.77 -15.80 6.49
N SER A 185 -14.63 -15.13 6.29
CA SER A 185 -14.57 -13.94 5.47
C SER A 185 -14.70 -14.30 3.99
N LYS A 186 -15.79 -13.87 3.35
CA LYS A 186 -16.04 -14.14 1.92
C LYS A 186 -15.04 -13.45 0.99
N ASP A 187 -14.55 -12.28 1.39
CA ASP A 187 -13.70 -11.39 0.57
C ASP A 187 -12.33 -11.17 1.24
N GLU A 188 -11.87 -12.08 2.11
CA GLU A 188 -10.59 -11.98 2.85
C GLU A 188 -10.39 -10.68 3.68
N THR A 189 -11.45 -9.92 3.90
CA THR A 189 -11.50 -8.73 4.78
C THR A 189 -11.04 -9.02 6.21
N TYR A 190 -11.21 -10.25 6.70
CA TYR A 190 -10.65 -10.68 7.97
C TYR A 190 -10.20 -12.14 7.94
N ILE A 191 -9.27 -12.48 8.84
CA ILE A 191 -8.88 -13.85 9.15
C ILE A 191 -9.27 -14.17 10.60
N VAL A 192 -9.56 -15.44 10.86
CA VAL A 192 -9.90 -15.94 12.20
C VAL A 192 -8.78 -16.85 12.69
N GLN A 193 -8.24 -16.56 13.87
CA GLN A 193 -7.25 -17.38 14.55
C GLN A 193 -7.83 -17.83 15.88
N THR A 194 -8.02 -19.14 16.04
CA THR A 194 -8.57 -19.71 17.27
C THR A 194 -7.45 -20.27 18.14
N VAL A 195 -7.47 -19.93 19.43
CA VAL A 195 -6.53 -20.43 20.43
C VAL A 195 -7.29 -21.13 21.54
N HIS A 196 -7.03 -22.42 21.69
CA HIS A 196 -7.60 -23.23 22.75
C HIS A 196 -6.67 -23.30 23.96
N GLY A 197 -7.26 -23.25 25.15
CA GLY A 197 -6.56 -23.45 26.40
C GLY A 197 -7.48 -23.22 27.59
N ASN A 198 -7.03 -23.60 28.78
CA ASN A 198 -7.72 -23.16 29.99
C ASN A 198 -7.42 -21.67 30.23
N ARG A 199 -8.34 -20.97 30.91
CA ARG A 199 -8.23 -19.52 31.15
C ARG A 199 -6.90 -19.10 31.77
N ASP A 200 -6.42 -19.82 32.79
CA ASP A 200 -5.22 -19.43 33.54
C ASP A 200 -3.93 -19.60 32.72
N GLU A 201 -3.89 -20.58 31.83
CA GLU A 201 -2.83 -20.73 30.84
C GLU A 201 -2.88 -19.61 29.80
N LEU A 202 -4.04 -19.35 29.20
CA LEU A 202 -4.18 -18.31 28.19
C LEU A 202 -3.87 -16.92 28.75
N LYS A 203 -4.30 -16.62 29.98
CA LYS A 203 -3.97 -15.37 30.66
C LYS A 203 -2.47 -15.19 30.92
N ARG A 204 -1.73 -16.28 31.17
CA ARG A 204 -0.26 -16.25 31.31
C ARG A 204 0.44 -16.10 29.97
N LYS A 205 -0.08 -16.73 28.91
CA LYS A 205 0.48 -16.66 27.56
C LYS A 205 0.21 -15.32 26.89
N PHE A 206 -0.94 -14.69 27.18
CA PHE A 206 -1.39 -13.42 26.60
C PHE A 206 -1.76 -12.39 27.68
N PRO A 207 -0.79 -11.96 28.52
CA PRO A 207 -1.07 -11.10 29.66
C PRO A 207 -1.65 -9.72 29.26
N GLU A 208 -1.30 -9.23 28.08
CA GLU A 208 -1.71 -7.93 27.55
C GLU A 208 -3.21 -7.90 27.20
N LEU A 209 -3.79 -9.03 26.81
CA LEU A 209 -5.21 -9.14 26.44
C LEU A 209 -6.16 -9.20 27.64
N ARG A 210 -5.63 -9.35 28.86
CA ARG A 210 -6.39 -9.37 30.12
C ARG A 210 -7.60 -10.31 30.11
N LEU A 211 -7.42 -11.52 29.59
CA LEU A 211 -8.45 -12.56 29.52
C LEU A 211 -9.07 -12.84 30.91
N SER A 212 -10.32 -12.39 31.11
CA SER A 212 -11.10 -12.61 32.35
C SER A 212 -12.05 -13.80 32.23
N GLU A 213 -12.54 -14.07 31.02
CA GLU A 213 -13.60 -15.03 30.71
C GLU A 213 -13.31 -15.70 29.37
N LEU A 214 -13.95 -16.85 29.12
CA LEU A 214 -13.91 -17.59 27.86
C LEU A 214 -15.36 -17.97 27.46
N PRO A 215 -15.71 -17.95 26.16
CA PRO A 215 -14.86 -17.49 25.06
C PRO A 215 -14.59 -15.97 25.12
N ALA A 216 -13.50 -15.55 24.48
CA ALA A 216 -13.17 -14.13 24.35
C ALA A 216 -12.68 -13.85 22.94
N PHE A 217 -13.15 -12.76 22.37
CA PHE A 217 -12.92 -12.38 20.98
C PHE A 217 -12.30 -11.00 20.93
N PHE A 218 -11.26 -10.87 20.11
CA PHE A 218 -10.55 -9.62 19.89
C PHE A 218 -10.41 -9.40 18.40
N VAL A 219 -10.73 -8.20 17.94
CA VAL A 219 -10.52 -7.83 16.54
C VAL A 219 -9.44 -6.77 16.47
N PHE A 220 -8.48 -7.00 15.58
CA PHE A 220 -7.35 -6.13 15.33
C PHE A 220 -7.31 -5.69 13.87
N GLN A 221 -6.86 -4.45 13.67
CA GLN A 221 -6.30 -4.00 12.40
C GLN A 221 -4.86 -3.56 12.69
N THR A 222 -3.88 -4.28 12.18
CA THR A 222 -2.47 -4.10 12.58
C THR A 222 -2.29 -4.16 14.11
N ASN A 223 -1.66 -3.18 14.75
CA ASN A 223 -1.50 -3.10 16.20
C ASN A 223 -2.74 -2.56 16.95
N ASN A 224 -3.75 -2.07 16.25
CA ASN A 224 -4.90 -1.43 16.88
C ASN A 224 -5.98 -2.47 17.17
N MET A 225 -6.28 -2.67 18.46
CA MET A 225 -7.45 -3.42 18.90
C MET A 225 -8.69 -2.55 18.73
N ILE A 226 -9.59 -2.95 17.83
CA ILE A 226 -10.80 -2.18 17.49
C ILE A 226 -12.04 -2.73 18.19
N MET A 227 -12.01 -3.99 18.61
CA MET A 227 -13.11 -4.64 19.32
C MET A 227 -12.59 -5.67 20.31
N GLN A 228 -13.26 -5.75 21.45
CA GLN A 228 -13.16 -6.83 22.42
C GLN A 228 -14.56 -7.21 22.88
N THR A 229 -14.89 -8.50 22.89
CA THR A 229 -16.16 -9.00 23.43
C THR A 229 -16.02 -10.43 23.94
N VAL A 230 -16.96 -10.86 24.78
CA VAL A 230 -17.16 -12.27 25.18
C VAL A 230 -18.40 -12.88 24.52
N GLU A 231 -19.20 -12.05 23.83
CA GLU A 231 -20.45 -12.44 23.20
C GLU A 231 -20.22 -12.72 21.71
N VAL A 232 -20.45 -13.97 21.28
CA VAL A 232 -20.25 -14.37 19.88
C VAL A 232 -21.16 -13.59 18.93
N ASP A 233 -22.40 -13.29 19.34
CA ASP A 233 -23.35 -12.52 18.53
C ASP A 233 -22.86 -11.10 18.25
N GLN A 234 -22.16 -10.49 19.20
CA GLN A 234 -21.56 -9.17 18.99
C GLN A 234 -20.40 -9.24 17.99
N LEU A 235 -19.56 -10.27 18.08
CA LEU A 235 -18.50 -10.50 17.10
C LEU A 235 -19.09 -10.71 15.70
N ILE A 236 -20.08 -11.61 15.57
CA ILE A 236 -20.75 -11.90 14.29
C ILE A 236 -21.35 -10.62 13.74
N SER A 237 -22.09 -9.86 14.56
CA SER A 237 -22.67 -8.58 14.16
C SER A 237 -21.62 -7.58 13.69
N PHE A 238 -20.41 -7.60 14.27
CA PHE A 238 -19.32 -6.71 13.87
C PHE A 238 -18.70 -7.12 12.53
N VAL A 239 -18.31 -8.39 12.38
CA VAL A 239 -17.62 -8.88 11.17
C VAL A 239 -18.55 -9.04 9.96
N THR A 240 -19.86 -9.14 10.19
CA THR A 240 -20.88 -9.21 9.13
C THR A 240 -21.61 -7.88 8.92
N LYS A 241 -21.30 -6.84 9.71
CA LYS A 241 -21.98 -5.55 9.63
C LYS A 241 -21.86 -5.00 8.21
N ASN A 242 -23.01 -4.75 7.60
CA ASN A 242 -23.08 -3.97 6.38
C ASN A 242 -23.95 -2.75 6.68
N GLU A 243 -23.31 -1.60 6.77
CA GLU A 243 -23.95 -0.32 7.00
C GLU A 243 -24.16 0.39 5.68
N ARG A 244 -25.35 0.95 5.50
CA ARG A 244 -25.65 1.78 4.35
C ARG A 244 -26.16 3.12 4.84
N TYR A 245 -25.47 4.18 4.42
CA TYR A 245 -25.78 5.56 4.69
C TYR A 245 -26.22 6.23 3.39
N VAL A 246 -27.37 6.88 3.41
CA VAL A 246 -27.86 7.67 2.26
C VAL A 246 -27.91 9.13 2.69
N TYR A 247 -27.08 9.93 2.05
CA TYR A 247 -27.02 11.37 2.22
C TYR A 247 -27.63 12.06 1.00
N GLU A 248 -28.35 13.14 1.24
CA GLU A 248 -28.90 13.98 0.18
C GLU A 248 -28.62 15.45 0.47
N GLY A 249 -28.33 16.20 -0.58
CA GLY A 249 -28.15 17.64 -0.50
C GLY A 249 -28.57 18.30 -1.80
N GLU A 250 -28.87 19.58 -1.73
CA GLU A 250 -29.18 20.37 -2.90
C GLU A 250 -28.77 21.83 -2.75
N THR A 251 -28.54 22.47 -3.89
CA THR A 251 -28.37 23.90 -4.09
C THR A 251 -29.33 24.38 -5.17
N GLU A 252 -29.13 25.62 -5.65
CA GLU A 252 -29.86 26.17 -6.79
C GLU A 252 -29.65 25.33 -8.05
N ASN A 253 -28.40 24.93 -8.33
CA ASN A 253 -28.03 24.27 -9.58
C ASN A 253 -27.88 22.76 -9.48
N TRP A 254 -27.67 22.21 -8.27
CA TRP A 254 -27.31 20.80 -8.11
C TRP A 254 -28.18 20.09 -7.10
N MET A 255 -28.45 18.82 -7.36
CA MET A 255 -28.97 17.86 -6.40
C MET A 255 -28.03 16.67 -6.38
N ILE A 256 -27.74 16.17 -5.18
CA ILE A 256 -26.78 15.09 -4.98
C ILE A 256 -27.37 14.07 -4.02
N THR A 257 -27.28 12.80 -4.42
CA THR A 257 -27.50 11.66 -3.54
C THR A 257 -26.19 10.90 -3.42
N LEU A 258 -25.67 10.80 -2.20
CA LEU A 258 -24.49 9.99 -1.89
C LEU A 258 -24.95 8.78 -1.09
N THR A 259 -24.74 7.58 -1.64
CA THR A 259 -24.99 6.32 -0.94
C THR A 259 -23.65 5.71 -0.58
N ALA A 260 -23.33 5.63 0.71
CA ALA A 260 -22.16 4.91 1.21
C ALA A 260 -22.59 3.54 1.75
N GLU A 261 -21.94 2.47 1.30
CA GLU A 261 -22.08 1.12 1.84
C GLU A 261 -20.75 0.71 2.47
N GLN A 262 -20.76 0.32 3.74
CA GLN A 262 -19.57 0.03 4.51
C GLN A 262 -19.66 -1.34 5.17
N LYS A 263 -18.60 -2.10 4.99
CA LYS A 263 -18.31 -3.35 5.68
C LYS A 263 -16.94 -3.22 6.33
N ILE A 264 -16.62 -4.17 7.22
CA ILE A 264 -15.28 -4.23 7.80
C ILE A 264 -14.22 -4.27 6.70
N GLY A 265 -13.29 -3.30 6.73
CA GLY A 265 -12.18 -3.19 5.79
C GLY A 265 -12.52 -2.80 4.36
N ASN A 266 -13.79 -2.64 4.00
CA ASN A 266 -14.17 -2.28 2.65
C ASN A 266 -15.47 -1.48 2.65
N GLY A 267 -15.42 -0.27 2.11
CA GLY A 267 -16.60 0.49 1.79
C GLY A 267 -16.62 0.89 0.32
N THR A 268 -17.81 1.22 -0.14
CA THR A 268 -18.01 1.91 -1.40
C THR A 268 -18.89 3.11 -1.15
N PHE A 269 -18.75 4.15 -1.95
CA PHE A 269 -19.85 5.09 -2.10
C PHE A 269 -20.16 5.31 -3.56
N LYS A 270 -21.43 5.62 -3.81
CA LYS A 270 -21.97 5.97 -5.11
C LYS A 270 -22.58 7.36 -5.02
N THR A 271 -22.22 8.22 -5.95
CA THR A 271 -22.81 9.54 -6.11
C THR A 271 -23.75 9.54 -7.30
N LEU A 272 -24.90 10.18 -7.13
CA LEU A 272 -25.78 10.58 -8.22
C LEU A 272 -25.88 12.10 -8.17
N LEU A 273 -25.15 12.76 -9.06
CA LEU A 273 -25.19 14.20 -9.24
C LEU A 273 -26.20 14.53 -10.33
N THR A 274 -27.14 15.43 -10.07
CA THR A 274 -28.15 15.88 -11.02
C THR A 274 -28.08 17.39 -11.15
N TYR A 275 -27.93 17.89 -12.37
CA TYR A 275 -28.02 19.32 -12.65
C TYR A 275 -29.48 19.75 -12.80
N LYS A 276 -29.89 20.75 -12.01
CA LYS A 276 -31.25 21.32 -11.94
C LYS A 276 -31.35 22.72 -12.58
N GLY A 277 -30.26 23.22 -13.17
CA GLY A 277 -30.23 24.55 -13.78
C GLY A 277 -31.12 24.70 -15.01
N LYS A 278 -30.99 25.80 -15.74
CA LYS A 278 -31.98 26.17 -16.76
C LYS A 278 -31.84 25.30 -18.00
N ASN A 279 -32.98 25.02 -18.64
CA ASN A 279 -33.00 24.30 -19.92
C ASN A 279 -32.14 25.04 -20.96
N GLY A 280 -31.10 24.37 -21.46
CA GLY A 280 -30.19 24.88 -22.48
C GLY A 280 -28.77 25.19 -22.00
N ASP A 281 -28.50 25.11 -20.70
CA ASP A 281 -27.15 25.26 -20.16
C ASP A 281 -26.27 24.09 -20.65
N GLN A 282 -25.15 24.41 -21.28
CA GLN A 282 -24.12 23.43 -21.65
C GLN A 282 -23.08 23.42 -20.55
N ILE A 283 -23.17 22.44 -19.66
CA ILE A 283 -22.18 22.24 -18.59
C ILE A 283 -20.99 21.50 -19.18
N GLY A 284 -19.80 22.07 -18.99
CA GLY A 284 -18.54 21.45 -19.39
C GLY A 284 -18.15 20.24 -18.54
N GLN A 285 -16.85 20.01 -18.41
CA GLN A 285 -16.35 19.00 -17.48
C GLN A 285 -16.58 19.45 -16.04
N ILE A 286 -16.98 18.50 -15.21
CA ILE A 286 -17.26 18.72 -13.79
C ILE A 286 -16.15 18.09 -12.97
N GLY A 287 -15.60 18.86 -12.04
CA GLY A 287 -14.80 18.37 -10.93
C GLY A 287 -15.67 18.27 -9.68
N THR A 288 -15.47 17.25 -8.87
CA THR A 288 -16.20 17.06 -7.62
C THR A 288 -15.26 16.75 -6.46
N THR A 289 -15.68 17.12 -5.26
CA THR A 289 -14.96 16.74 -4.03
C THR A 289 -15.97 16.38 -2.96
N VAL A 290 -15.82 15.22 -2.34
CA VAL A 290 -16.59 14.81 -1.17
C VAL A 290 -15.72 14.95 0.06
N ASN A 291 -16.18 15.69 1.07
CA ASN A 291 -15.47 15.85 2.32
C ASN A 291 -16.29 15.31 3.49
N GLY A 292 -15.65 14.49 4.31
CA GLY A 292 -16.05 14.24 5.70
C GLY A 292 -15.22 15.09 6.67
N GLU A 293 -15.32 14.80 7.96
CA GLU A 293 -14.61 15.58 8.98
C GLU A 293 -13.10 15.28 8.98
N SER A 294 -12.72 14.05 8.64
CA SER A 294 -11.32 13.58 8.65
C SER A 294 -10.83 13.02 7.31
N TRP A 295 -11.63 13.14 6.25
CA TRP A 295 -11.31 12.59 4.94
C TRP A 295 -11.84 13.47 3.81
N SER A 296 -11.22 13.35 2.64
CA SER A 296 -11.62 14.06 1.42
C SER A 296 -11.32 13.17 0.22
N LEU A 297 -12.23 13.11 -0.74
CA LEU A 297 -12.00 12.50 -2.04
C LEU A 297 -12.31 13.51 -3.14
N GLU A 298 -11.35 13.74 -4.02
CA GLU A 298 -11.51 14.56 -5.22
C GLU A 298 -11.61 13.67 -6.47
N GLU A 299 -12.55 14.00 -7.33
CA GLU A 299 -12.78 13.33 -8.61
C GLU A 299 -12.91 14.38 -9.71
N GLY A 300 -12.35 14.11 -10.89
CA GLY A 300 -12.30 15.09 -11.99
C GLY A 300 -12.78 14.51 -13.31
N GLY A 301 -13.32 15.38 -14.17
CA GLY A 301 -13.60 15.06 -15.57
C GLY A 301 -14.94 14.36 -15.81
N HIS A 302 -15.90 14.50 -14.89
CA HIS A 302 -17.24 13.96 -15.09
C HIS A 302 -17.97 14.72 -16.21
N GLN A 303 -18.79 14.00 -16.97
CA GLN A 303 -19.74 14.57 -17.92
C GLN A 303 -21.16 14.20 -17.50
N LEU A 304 -22.10 15.10 -17.80
CA LEU A 304 -23.53 14.81 -17.64
C LEU A 304 -24.02 13.95 -18.80
N ASP A 305 -24.91 13.01 -18.50
CA ASP A 305 -25.63 12.23 -19.49
C ASP A 305 -26.78 13.04 -20.14
N GLY A 306 -27.53 12.40 -21.03
CA GLY A 306 -28.68 13.01 -21.70
C GLY A 306 -29.85 13.40 -20.77
N ASN A 307 -29.79 13.01 -19.50
CA ASN A 307 -30.76 13.36 -18.45
C ASN A 307 -30.19 14.38 -17.45
N ASN A 308 -29.06 15.03 -17.77
CA ASN A 308 -28.35 15.96 -16.89
C ASN A 308 -27.84 15.31 -15.59
N GLN A 309 -27.49 14.02 -15.63
CA GLN A 309 -27.00 13.26 -14.48
C GLN A 309 -25.57 12.80 -14.65
N SER A 310 -24.85 12.68 -13.55
CA SER A 310 -23.57 11.98 -13.49
C SER A 310 -23.57 10.99 -12.34
N ILE A 311 -23.04 9.81 -12.59
CA ILE A 311 -22.92 8.74 -11.60
C ILE A 311 -21.44 8.39 -11.46
N ALA A 312 -20.93 8.46 -10.23
CA ALA A 312 -19.61 7.95 -9.91
C ALA A 312 -19.69 6.94 -8.76
N GLY A 313 -18.70 6.06 -8.70
CA GLY A 313 -18.61 5.01 -7.69
C GLY A 313 -17.15 4.81 -7.30
N ASN A 314 -16.87 4.87 -6.01
CA ASN A 314 -15.50 4.81 -5.49
C ASN A 314 -15.43 3.85 -4.30
N MET A 315 -14.26 3.24 -4.13
CA MET A 315 -13.94 2.48 -2.92
C MET A 315 -13.48 3.44 -1.84
N ILE A 316 -13.85 3.15 -0.60
CA ILE A 316 -13.42 3.88 0.59
C ILE A 316 -12.92 2.93 1.64
N THR A 317 -11.86 3.35 2.32
CA THR A 317 -11.23 2.61 3.42
C THR A 317 -11.48 3.29 4.78
N TRP A 318 -12.08 4.48 4.77
CA TRP A 318 -12.43 5.24 5.97
C TRP A 318 -13.88 4.96 6.39
N PRO A 319 -14.13 4.79 7.71
CA PRO A 319 -15.48 4.66 8.23
C PRO A 319 -16.22 6.01 8.12
N ILE A 320 -17.50 5.96 7.79
CA ILE A 320 -18.43 7.10 7.83
C ILE A 320 -19.40 6.81 8.96
N THR A 321 -19.59 7.79 9.84
CA THR A 321 -20.48 7.65 10.99
C THR A 321 -21.80 8.39 10.77
N GLU A 322 -22.85 8.03 11.50
CA GLU A 322 -24.16 8.72 11.44
C GLU A 322 -24.09 10.21 11.78
N GLU A 323 -23.11 10.58 12.60
CA GLU A 323 -22.94 11.93 13.14
C GLU A 323 -22.06 12.81 12.24
N GLU A 324 -21.46 12.21 11.20
CA GLU A 324 -20.46 12.88 10.38
C GLU A 324 -21.08 13.94 9.48
N LYS A 325 -20.45 15.12 9.46
CA LYS A 325 -20.83 16.20 8.55
C LYS A 325 -20.18 15.98 7.20
N VAL A 326 -21.00 15.60 6.23
CA VAL A 326 -20.55 15.39 4.85
C VAL A 326 -20.90 16.62 4.00
N THR A 327 -19.94 17.09 3.21
CA THR A 327 -20.14 18.16 2.22
C THR A 327 -19.69 17.69 0.84
N TYR A 328 -20.39 18.15 -0.19
CA TYR A 328 -20.09 17.87 -1.58
C TYR A 328 -19.78 19.18 -2.29
N ILE A 329 -18.65 19.26 -2.98
CA ILE A 329 -18.25 20.43 -3.76
C ILE A 329 -18.34 20.05 -5.23
N VAL A 330 -19.01 20.88 -6.02
CA VAL A 330 -19.08 20.76 -7.48
C VAL A 330 -18.37 21.94 -8.10
N ARG A 331 -17.45 21.69 -9.03
CA ARG A 331 -16.71 22.69 -9.80
C ARG A 331 -16.99 22.51 -11.28
N TRP A 332 -17.45 23.55 -11.96
CA TRP A 332 -17.73 23.51 -13.40
C TRP A 332 -17.59 24.91 -13.98
N ASP A 333 -17.05 25.03 -15.19
CA ASP A 333 -17.00 26.31 -15.94
C ASP A 333 -16.50 27.54 -15.14
N GLY A 334 -15.57 27.31 -14.21
CA GLY A 334 -15.01 28.35 -13.32
C GLY A 334 -15.89 28.72 -12.11
N GLN A 335 -17.01 28.04 -11.91
CA GLN A 335 -17.89 28.15 -10.75
C GLN A 335 -17.64 27.01 -9.76
N GLU A 336 -17.97 27.26 -8.48
CA GLU A 336 -17.90 26.29 -7.40
C GLU A 336 -19.14 26.42 -6.51
N GLU A 337 -19.79 25.29 -6.21
CA GLU A 337 -20.89 25.21 -5.25
C GLU A 337 -20.61 24.14 -4.20
N THR A 338 -20.78 24.52 -2.93
CA THR A 338 -20.70 23.62 -1.78
C THR A 338 -22.11 23.24 -1.33
N ILE A 339 -22.38 21.94 -1.36
CA ILE A 339 -23.66 21.33 -1.03
C ILE A 339 -23.52 20.60 0.31
N PRO A 340 -24.12 21.08 1.41
CA PRO A 340 -24.16 20.33 2.64
C PRO A 340 -25.05 19.10 2.45
N LEU A 341 -24.57 17.92 2.85
CA LEU A 341 -25.33 16.69 2.75
C LEU A 341 -25.97 16.34 4.09
N ILE A 342 -27.22 15.92 4.04
CA ILE A 342 -28.02 15.53 5.20
C ILE A 342 -28.28 14.04 5.12
N LEU A 343 -27.98 13.31 6.20
CA LEU A 343 -28.30 11.89 6.33
C LEU A 343 -29.82 11.69 6.29
N LYS A 344 -30.31 10.92 5.32
CA LYS A 344 -31.73 10.62 5.10
C LYS A 344 -32.14 9.24 5.56
N GLY A 345 -31.20 8.29 5.57
CA GLY A 345 -31.49 6.92 5.96
C GLY A 345 -30.23 6.17 6.35
N THR A 346 -30.39 5.35 7.38
CA THR A 346 -29.41 4.35 7.79
C THR A 346 -30.08 2.99 7.72
N SER A 347 -29.38 2.02 7.14
CA SER A 347 -29.78 0.62 7.26
C SER A 347 -28.55 -0.20 7.61
N SER A 348 -28.60 -0.87 8.76
CA SER A 348 -27.66 -1.92 9.10
C SER A 348 -28.32 -3.26 8.82
N THR A 349 -27.66 -4.08 8.01
CA THR A 349 -28.08 -5.48 7.85
C THR A 349 -26.99 -6.36 8.43
N SER A 350 -27.28 -7.04 9.55
CA SER A 350 -26.57 -8.26 9.91
C SER A 350 -27.17 -9.37 9.06
N LYS A 351 -26.36 -10.04 8.24
CA LYS A 351 -26.84 -11.26 7.58
C LYS A 351 -26.88 -12.34 8.66
N ASN A 352 -28.06 -12.56 9.24
CA ASN A 352 -28.32 -13.75 10.05
C ASN A 352 -28.21 -14.96 9.12
N HIS A 353 -27.19 -15.79 9.33
CA HIS A 353 -27.04 -17.08 8.67
C HIS A 353 -27.16 -18.19 9.70
#